data_AF-A0A441TJ49-F1
#
_entry.id   AF-A0A441TJ49-F1
#
_cell.length_a   1.000
_cell.length_b   1.000
_cell.length_c   1.000
_cell.angle_alpha   90.00
_cell.angle_beta   90.00
_cell.angle_gamma   90.00
#
_symmetry.space_group_name_H-M   'P 1'
#
loop_
_entity.id
_entity.type
_entity.pdbx_description
1 polymer ?
#
loop_
_entity_poly.entity_id
_entity_poly.type
_entity_poly.pdbx_seq_one_letter_code
_entity_poly.pdbx_strand_id
1 'polypeptide(L)'
;ASAVDQIKLGRADVMVSGGSDAPFAWGVLKAWEAMRVLSPDTCRPFSADRKGLVLGEGAGMAVLESYEHARARGATILAEIAGVGLSADAFHIAAPSVEGPASAMRACLADAGLNAEDVDYLNAHGTGTKSNDQT
;
A
#
# COMPACT_ATOMS: atom_id res chain seq x y z
N ALA A 1 -6.55 -4.11 5.67
CA ALA A 1 -8.02 -4.17 5.69
C ALA A 1 -8.51 -5.52 6.21
N SER A 2 -8.53 -6.60 5.41
CA SER A 2 -9.15 -7.87 5.83
C SER A 2 -8.70 -8.42 7.21
N ALA A 3 -7.40 -8.45 7.50
CA ALA A 3 -6.90 -8.90 8.81
C ALA A 3 -7.34 -7.97 9.96
N VAL A 4 -7.33 -6.66 9.72
CA VAL A 4 -7.83 -5.64 10.66
C VAL A 4 -9.33 -5.86 10.90
N ASP A 5 -10.11 -6.14 9.85
CA ASP A 5 -11.54 -6.38 9.97
C ASP A 5 -11.86 -7.64 10.80
N GLN A 6 -11.10 -8.72 10.63
CA GLN A 6 -11.29 -9.92 11.46
C GLN A 6 -11.08 -9.62 12.94
N ILE A 7 -10.09 -8.80 13.28
CA ILE A 7 -9.82 -8.39 14.66
C ILE A 7 -10.87 -7.41 15.18
N LYS A 8 -11.17 -6.33 14.42
CA LYS A 8 -12.19 -5.34 14.80
C LYS A 8 -13.57 -5.96 15.01
N LEU A 9 -13.93 -6.99 14.23
CA LEU A 9 -15.20 -7.70 14.35
C LEU A 9 -15.20 -8.83 15.41
N GLY A 10 -14.10 -9.00 16.17
CA GLY A 10 -13.98 -10.02 17.22
C GLY A 10 -13.96 -11.46 16.70
N ARG A 11 -13.60 -11.66 15.43
CA ARG A 11 -13.50 -13.00 14.81
C ARG A 11 -12.15 -13.67 15.08
N ALA A 12 -11.12 -12.87 15.39
CA ALA A 12 -9.80 -13.34 15.77
C ALA A 12 -9.13 -12.33 16.69
N ASP A 13 -8.34 -12.79 17.67
CA ASP A 13 -7.50 -11.92 18.49
C ASP A 13 -6.14 -11.63 17.85
N VAL A 14 -5.71 -12.52 16.94
CA VAL A 14 -4.41 -12.50 16.27
C VAL A 14 -4.58 -12.86 14.80
N MET A 15 -3.94 -12.10 13.91
CA MET A 15 -3.90 -12.37 12.47
C MET A 15 -2.46 -12.23 11.95
N VAL A 16 -2.00 -13.18 11.16
CA VAL A 16 -0.76 -13.03 10.38
C VAL A 16 -1.13 -12.40 9.03
N SER A 17 -0.46 -11.31 8.66
CA SER A 17 -0.75 -10.58 7.42
C SER A 17 0.54 -10.10 6.76
N GLY A 18 0.60 -10.13 5.43
CA GLY A 18 1.77 -9.73 4.68
C GLY A 18 1.70 -10.22 3.24
N GLY A 19 2.84 -10.27 2.59
CA GLY A 19 2.95 -10.72 1.20
C GLY A 19 4.39 -10.98 0.80
N SER A 20 4.53 -11.66 -0.33
CA SER A 20 5.81 -11.90 -1.00
C SER A 20 5.63 -11.73 -2.50
N ASP A 21 6.63 -11.18 -3.17
CA ASP A 21 6.69 -11.13 -4.62
C ASP A 21 8.11 -11.46 -5.11
N ALA A 22 8.17 -12.19 -6.23
CA ALA A 22 9.40 -12.62 -6.89
C ALA A 22 9.21 -12.57 -8.41
N PRO A 23 9.12 -11.37 -9.00
CA PRO A 23 8.77 -11.17 -10.40
C PRO A 23 9.89 -11.50 -11.40
N PHE A 24 11.09 -11.93 -10.98
CA PHE A 24 12.19 -12.23 -11.90
C PHE A 24 12.05 -13.60 -12.59
N ALA A 25 10.93 -13.74 -13.31
CA ALA A 25 10.72 -14.76 -14.32
C ALA A 25 10.66 -14.10 -15.70
N TRP A 26 11.20 -14.79 -16.72
CA TRP A 26 11.27 -14.25 -18.08
C TRP A 26 9.93 -13.71 -18.59
N GLY A 27 8.85 -14.49 -18.44
CA GLY A 27 7.52 -14.09 -18.90
C GLY A 27 6.99 -12.82 -18.22
N VAL A 28 7.23 -12.69 -16.91
CA VAL A 28 6.81 -11.53 -16.12
C VAL A 28 7.60 -10.29 -16.54
N LEU A 29 8.92 -10.40 -16.63
CA LEU A 29 9.78 -9.31 -17.11
C LEU A 29 9.34 -8.79 -18.50
N LYS A 30 9.09 -9.70 -19.45
CA LYS A 30 8.62 -9.32 -20.80
C LYS A 30 7.23 -8.69 -20.79
N ALA A 31 6.34 -9.13 -19.89
CA ALA A 31 5.01 -8.51 -19.75
C ALA A 31 5.12 -7.06 -19.23
N TRP A 32 5.97 -6.80 -18.23
CA TRP A 32 6.22 -5.46 -17.72
C TRP A 32 6.91 -4.55 -18.75
N GLU A 33 7.85 -5.10 -19.52
CA GLU A 33 8.47 -4.39 -20.65
C GLU A 33 7.43 -4.03 -21.71
N ALA A 34 6.52 -4.95 -22.05
CA ALA A 34 5.45 -4.72 -23.03
C ALA A 34 4.47 -3.62 -22.59
N MET A 35 4.27 -3.43 -21.28
CA MET A 35 3.49 -2.31 -20.74
C MET A 35 4.21 -0.95 -20.84
N ARG A 36 5.51 -0.93 -21.14
CA ARG A 36 6.34 0.29 -21.29
C ARG A 36 6.39 1.17 -20.04
N VAL A 37 6.39 0.54 -18.86
CA VAL A 37 6.44 1.22 -17.55
C VAL A 37 7.78 1.05 -16.83
N LEU A 38 8.69 0.25 -17.38
CA LEU A 38 10.01 0.02 -16.80
C LEU A 38 10.99 1.16 -17.13
N SER A 39 11.73 1.57 -16.11
CA SER A 39 12.89 2.45 -16.23
C SER A 39 14.13 1.66 -16.65
N PRO A 40 15.03 2.22 -17.48
CA PRO A 40 16.26 1.55 -17.87
C PRO A 40 17.34 1.54 -16.76
N ASP A 41 17.18 2.31 -15.68
CA ASP A 41 18.23 2.51 -14.68
C ASP A 41 17.74 2.47 -13.23
N THR A 42 16.78 3.31 -12.84
CA THR A 42 16.27 3.40 -11.46
C THR A 42 14.86 3.99 -11.43
N CYS A 43 14.12 3.68 -10.37
CA CYS A 43 12.86 4.33 -10.03
C CYS A 43 13.15 5.71 -9.41
N ARG A 44 12.46 6.75 -9.90
CA ARG A 44 12.61 8.14 -9.41
C ARG A 44 11.23 8.76 -9.14
N PRO A 45 10.59 8.43 -8.02
CA PRO A 45 9.25 8.93 -7.72
C PRO A 45 9.22 10.46 -7.72
N PHE A 46 8.20 11.04 -8.36
CA PHE A 46 7.97 12.50 -8.42
C PHE A 46 9.10 13.36 -9.03
N SER A 47 10.17 12.76 -9.57
CA SER A 47 11.23 13.51 -10.25
C SER A 47 10.79 14.01 -11.62
N ALA A 48 11.29 15.19 -12.03
CA ALA A 48 11.06 15.74 -13.37
C ALA A 48 11.66 14.84 -14.48
N ASP A 49 12.74 14.11 -14.18
CA ASP A 49 13.46 13.23 -15.12
C ASP A 49 13.07 11.75 -15.00
N ARG A 50 11.95 11.43 -14.33
CA ARG A 50 11.48 10.07 -14.09
C ARG A 50 11.18 9.31 -15.40
N LYS A 51 11.52 8.01 -15.43
CA LYS A 51 11.46 7.17 -16.64
C LYS A 51 10.65 5.89 -16.46
N GLY A 52 10.06 5.65 -15.29
CA GLY A 52 9.36 4.41 -14.94
C GLY A 52 9.85 3.81 -13.63
N LEU A 53 9.44 2.57 -13.37
CA LEU A 53 9.81 1.79 -12.20
C LEU A 53 10.92 0.76 -12.52
N VAL A 54 11.58 0.25 -11.48
CA VAL A 54 12.42 -0.95 -11.58
C VAL A 54 11.76 -2.03 -10.74
N LEU A 55 11.72 -3.25 -11.25
CA LEU A 55 11.13 -4.37 -10.51
C LEU A 55 12.04 -4.77 -9.35
N GLY A 56 11.42 -5.08 -8.22
CA GLY A 56 12.09 -5.60 -7.04
C GLY A 56 11.39 -6.87 -6.55
N GLU A 57 12.09 -7.67 -5.77
CA GLU A 57 11.55 -8.83 -5.08
C GLU A 57 11.61 -8.60 -3.58
N GLY A 58 10.76 -9.27 -2.83
CA GLY A 58 10.77 -9.17 -1.38
C GLY A 58 9.64 -9.92 -0.72
N ALA A 59 9.77 -10.09 0.59
CA ALA A 59 8.71 -10.63 1.43
C ALA A 59 8.67 -9.86 2.74
N GLY A 60 7.46 -9.69 3.28
CA GLY A 60 7.23 -9.02 4.55
C GLY A 60 5.98 -9.59 5.22
N MET A 61 6.09 -9.88 6.51
CA MET A 61 5.00 -10.42 7.32
C MET A 61 4.93 -9.65 8.63
N ALA A 62 3.71 -9.35 9.07
CA ALA A 62 3.40 -8.75 10.36
C ALA A 62 2.41 -9.65 11.11
N VAL A 63 2.54 -9.65 12.43
CA VAL A 63 1.52 -10.19 13.34
C VAL A 63 0.70 -9.01 13.82
N LEU A 64 -0.59 -9.05 13.54
CA LEU A 64 -1.56 -8.07 14.00
C LEU A 64 -2.36 -8.68 15.14
N GLU A 65 -2.63 -7.88 16.16
CA GLU A 65 -3.36 -8.31 17.35
C GLU A 65 -4.34 -7.23 17.77
N SER A 66 -5.39 -7.62 18.51
CA SER A 66 -6.15 -6.64 19.27
C SER A 66 -5.24 -6.02 20.34
N TYR A 67 -5.41 -4.71 20.58
CA TYR A 67 -4.58 -3.99 21.55
C TYR A 67 -4.66 -4.62 22.95
N GLU A 68 -5.86 -5.01 23.38
CA GLU A 68 -6.08 -5.64 24.68
C GLU A 68 -5.37 -7.00 24.79
N HIS A 69 -5.43 -7.83 23.74
CA HIS A 69 -4.72 -9.11 23.72
C HIS A 69 -3.20 -8.91 23.78
N ALA A 70 -2.66 -8.03 22.92
CA ALA A 70 -1.24 -7.73 22.88
C ALA A 70 -0.73 -7.21 24.22
N ARG A 71 -1.48 -6.31 24.86
CA ARG A 71 -1.15 -5.75 26.17
C ARG A 71 -1.21 -6.81 27.28
N ALA A 72 -2.25 -7.64 27.31
CA ALA A 72 -2.44 -8.66 28.35
C ALA A 72 -1.27 -9.67 28.39
N ARG A 73 -0.73 -10.03 27.22
CA ARG A 73 0.44 -10.93 27.13
C ARG A 73 1.80 -10.23 27.22
N GLY A 74 1.84 -8.91 27.41
CA GLY A 74 3.07 -8.13 27.48
C GLY A 74 3.85 -8.07 26.16
N ALA A 75 3.15 -8.04 25.03
CA ALA A 75 3.78 -7.93 23.71
C ALA A 75 4.53 -6.60 23.53
N THR A 76 5.64 -6.63 22.80
CA THR A 76 6.24 -5.40 22.26
C THR A 76 5.40 -4.90 21.09
N ILE A 77 4.71 -3.78 21.28
CA ILE A 77 3.87 -3.16 20.26
C ILE A 77 4.75 -2.22 19.42
N LEU A 78 4.87 -2.48 18.12
CA LEU A 78 5.72 -1.70 17.21
C LEU A 78 5.01 -0.45 16.66
N ALA A 79 3.73 -0.59 16.35
CA ALA A 79 2.87 0.46 15.81
C ALA A 79 1.40 0.07 15.99
N GLU A 80 0.52 1.04 15.80
CA GLU A 80 -0.93 0.84 15.76
C GLU A 80 -1.47 1.12 14.35
N ILE A 81 -2.44 0.32 13.90
CA ILE A 81 -3.20 0.62 12.68
C ILE A 81 -4.43 1.41 13.09
N ALA A 82 -4.34 2.74 12.98
CA ALA A 82 -5.43 3.64 13.35
C ALA A 82 -6.64 3.49 12.40
N GLY A 83 -6.41 3.37 11.10
CA GLY A 83 -7.48 3.20 10.13
C GLY A 83 -7.05 2.58 8.81
N VAL A 84 -8.02 2.11 8.03
CA VAL A 84 -7.83 1.54 6.69
C VAL A 84 -8.89 2.07 5.73
N GLY A 85 -8.49 2.32 4.48
CA GLY A 85 -9.40 2.75 3.43
C GLY A 85 -9.11 2.02 2.12
N LEU A 86 -10.17 1.63 1.41
CA LEU A 86 -10.09 0.94 0.13
C LEU A 86 -11.11 1.54 -0.84
N SER A 87 -10.75 1.58 -2.11
CA SER A 87 -11.62 2.03 -3.20
C SER A 87 -11.32 1.26 -4.47
N ALA A 88 -12.29 1.18 -5.38
CA ALA A 88 -12.08 0.83 -6.77
C ALA A 88 -12.80 1.89 -7.62
N ASP A 89 -12.09 2.53 -8.53
CA ASP A 89 -12.64 3.67 -9.28
C ASP A 89 -13.34 3.28 -10.58
N ALA A 90 -13.17 2.02 -11.03
CA ALA A 90 -13.72 1.49 -12.28
C ALA A 90 -13.45 2.40 -13.51
N PHE A 91 -12.38 3.19 -13.46
CA PHE A 91 -12.11 4.23 -14.46
C PHE A 91 -11.46 3.64 -15.73
N HIS A 92 -10.42 2.84 -15.55
CA HIS A 92 -9.70 2.19 -16.62
C HIS A 92 -9.06 0.91 -16.10
N ILE A 93 -8.85 -0.08 -16.96
CA ILE A 93 -8.33 -1.40 -16.56
C ILE A 93 -6.97 -1.35 -15.86
N ALA A 94 -6.14 -0.35 -16.17
CA ALA A 94 -4.78 -0.23 -15.66
C ALA A 94 -4.36 1.19 -15.24
N ALA A 95 -5.23 2.19 -15.43
CA ALA A 95 -4.90 3.58 -15.11
C ALA A 95 -5.85 4.05 -14.00
N PRO A 96 -5.34 4.55 -12.87
CA PRO A 96 -6.19 5.10 -11.85
C PRO A 96 -6.71 6.48 -12.27
N SER A 97 -7.91 6.81 -11.80
CA SER A 97 -8.37 8.20 -11.67
C SER A 97 -7.78 8.85 -10.42
N VAL A 98 -7.84 10.17 -10.32
CA VAL A 98 -7.47 10.89 -9.07
C VAL A 98 -8.47 10.58 -7.95
N GLU A 99 -9.74 10.37 -8.30
CA GLU A 99 -10.82 10.20 -7.34
C GLU A 99 -10.73 8.88 -6.56
N GLY A 100 -10.23 7.81 -7.18
CA GLY A 100 -10.03 6.51 -6.51
C GLY A 100 -9.12 6.63 -5.27
N PRO A 101 -7.82 6.91 -5.43
CA PRO A 101 -6.90 7.09 -4.31
C PRO A 101 -7.36 8.14 -3.30
N ALA A 102 -7.93 9.26 -3.76
CA ALA A 102 -8.47 10.30 -2.88
C ALA A 102 -9.63 9.78 -2.00
N SER A 103 -10.52 8.96 -2.55
CA SER A 103 -11.61 8.32 -1.81
C SER A 103 -11.10 7.32 -0.79
N ALA A 104 -10.12 6.48 -1.16
CA ALA A 104 -9.47 5.56 -0.22
C ALA A 104 -8.78 6.31 0.95
N MET A 105 -8.09 7.41 0.67
CA MET A 105 -7.47 8.25 1.70
C MET A 105 -8.50 8.86 2.65
N ARG A 106 -9.59 9.43 2.14
CA ARG A 106 -10.67 9.98 2.98
C ARG A 106 -11.35 8.91 3.83
N ALA A 107 -11.58 7.72 3.26
CA ALA A 107 -12.13 6.59 4.01
C ALA A 107 -11.18 6.12 5.13
N CYS A 108 -9.87 6.09 4.86
CA CYS A 108 -8.86 5.75 5.86
C CYS A 108 -8.83 6.75 7.02
N LEU A 109 -8.85 8.06 6.72
CA LEU A 109 -8.89 9.11 7.74
C LEU A 109 -10.18 9.04 8.57
N ALA A 110 -11.32 8.78 7.92
CA ALA A 110 -12.59 8.61 8.61
C ALA A 110 -12.61 7.36 9.52
N ASP A 111 -12.07 6.21 9.08
CA ASP A 111 -11.94 5.01 9.91
C ASP A 111 -10.97 5.22 11.09
N ALA A 112 -9.95 6.05 10.90
CA ALA A 112 -8.99 6.43 11.94
C ALA A 112 -9.52 7.51 12.91
N GLY A 113 -10.56 8.26 12.53
CA GLY A 113 -11.02 9.44 13.27
C GLY A 113 -10.00 10.59 13.29
N LEU A 114 -9.17 10.70 12.24
CA LEU A 114 -8.11 11.70 12.10
C LEU A 114 -8.41 12.72 11.00
N ASN A 115 -7.82 13.90 11.09
CA ASN A 115 -7.82 14.90 10.02
C ASN A 115 -6.55 14.77 9.17
N ALA A 116 -6.54 15.42 8.00
CA ALA A 116 -5.39 15.36 7.10
C ALA A 116 -4.15 16.04 7.69
N GLU A 117 -4.34 17.10 8.47
CA GLU A 117 -3.28 17.83 9.19
C GLU A 117 -2.63 17.02 10.33
N ASP A 118 -3.25 15.92 10.77
CA ASP A 118 -2.68 15.02 11.77
C ASP A 118 -1.64 14.04 11.15
N VAL A 119 -1.45 14.06 9.83
CA VAL A 119 -0.54 13.18 9.11
C VAL A 119 0.78 13.87 8.79
N ASP A 120 1.84 13.48 9.49
CA ASP A 120 3.18 14.05 9.31
C ASP A 120 3.93 13.52 8.08
N TYR A 121 3.62 12.28 7.66
CA TYR A 121 4.39 11.56 6.64
C TYR A 121 3.51 10.73 5.73
N LEU A 122 3.80 10.78 4.43
CA LEU A 122 3.16 9.97 3.41
C LEU A 122 4.19 9.07 2.72
N ASN A 123 4.06 7.76 2.92
CA ASN A 123 4.74 6.77 2.09
C ASN A 123 3.89 6.49 0.85
N ALA A 124 4.13 7.25 -0.23
CA ALA A 124 3.33 7.17 -1.45
C ALA A 124 3.64 5.92 -2.29
N HIS A 125 2.72 5.54 -3.18
CA HIS A 125 2.95 4.45 -4.13
C HIS A 125 4.16 4.69 -5.05
N GLY A 126 4.34 5.95 -5.50
CA GLY A 126 5.59 6.46 -6.06
C GLY A 126 6.23 5.55 -7.12
N THR A 127 5.58 5.37 -8.26
CA THR A 127 6.06 4.41 -9.27
C THR A 127 7.15 4.98 -10.17
N GLY A 128 7.46 6.28 -10.08
CA GLY A 128 8.36 6.96 -11.00
C GLY A 128 7.86 6.98 -12.45
N THR A 129 6.59 6.65 -12.69
CA THR A 129 5.98 6.71 -14.03
C THR A 129 5.46 8.12 -14.32
N LYS A 130 5.40 8.48 -15.60
CA LYS A 130 4.94 9.82 -15.99
C LYS A 130 3.47 10.09 -15.64
N SER A 131 2.62 9.09 -15.76
CA SER A 131 1.18 9.20 -15.51
C SER A 131 0.82 9.22 -14.04
N ASN A 132 1.45 8.38 -13.22
CA ASN A 132 1.03 8.20 -11.81
C ASN A 132 1.65 9.25 -10.89
N ASP A 133 2.85 9.72 -11.20
CA ASP A 133 3.62 10.63 -10.34
C ASP A 133 3.62 12.06 -10.91
N GLN A 134 2.49 12.52 -11.46
CA GLN A 134 2.34 13.90 -11.92
C GLN A 134 2.32 14.88 -10.74
N THR A 135 3.04 15.99 -10.89
CA THR A 135 3.21 17.06 -9.90
C THR A 135 2.89 18.40 -10.54
#